data_AF-A0AAJ5X7H1-F1
#
_entry.id   AF-A0AAJ5X7H1-F1
#
_cell.length_a   1.000
_cell.length_b   1.000
_cell.length_c   1.000
_cell.angle_alpha   90.00
_cell.angle_beta   90.00
_cell.angle_gamma   90.00
#
_symmetry.space_group_name_H-M   'P 1'
#
loop_
_entity.id
_entity.type
_entity.pdbx_description
1 polymer ?
#
loop_
_entity_poly.entity_id
_entity_poly.type
_entity_poly.pdbx_seq_one_letter_code
_entity_poly.pdbx_strand_id
1 'polypeptide(L)'
;MVLAALLILAAQEAPAQAPPCLPSLPNATLKQSAWGKSWYLHAESIEMFDHTYVKYGLPRNLRPGDLDYAAEYMGVAVALDRQAVNRDVIYLLTNAETCEFQPFQIKSADPG
;
A
#
# COMPACT_ATOMS: atom_id res chain seq x y z
N MET A 1 52.02 14.49 34.68
CA MET A 1 50.57 14.30 34.87
C MET A 1 49.92 14.41 33.50
N VAL A 2 49.45 13.29 32.93
CA VAL A 2 48.67 13.29 31.68
C VAL A 2 47.35 12.60 32.00
N LEU A 3 46.29 13.39 32.08
CA LEU A 3 44.91 12.92 32.27
C LEU A 3 44.45 12.32 30.95
N ALA A 4 44.29 10.99 30.90
CA ALA A 4 43.65 10.32 29.78
C ALA A 4 42.13 10.45 29.91
N ALA A 5 41.52 11.22 29.02
CA ALA A 5 40.06 11.33 28.91
C ALA A 5 39.51 10.06 28.24
N LEU A 6 38.75 9.25 28.99
CA LEU A 6 37.95 8.18 28.42
C LEU A 6 36.73 8.78 27.70
N LEU A 7 36.73 8.72 26.37
CA LEU A 7 35.54 8.92 25.56
C LEU A 7 34.70 7.63 25.58
N ILE A 8 33.57 7.67 26.27
CA ILE A 8 32.54 6.62 26.20
C ILE A 8 31.73 6.86 24.93
N LEU A 9 31.94 6.05 23.88
CA LEU A 9 31.06 6.00 22.72
C LEU A 9 29.79 5.23 23.11
N ALA A 10 28.68 5.94 23.31
CA ALA A 10 27.35 5.32 23.32
C ALA A 10 26.96 5.00 21.87
N ALA A 11 26.92 3.71 21.52
CA ALA A 11 26.32 3.26 20.27
C ALA A 11 24.80 3.50 20.37
N GLN A 12 24.28 4.46 19.61
CA GLN A 12 22.84 4.64 19.47
C GLN A 12 22.33 3.59 18.50
N GLU A 13 21.50 2.67 18.96
CA GLU A 13 20.77 1.75 18.10
C GLU A 13 19.79 2.58 17.26
N ALA A 14 20.07 2.69 15.96
CA ALA A 14 19.12 3.30 15.03
C ALA A 14 17.81 2.49 15.06
N PRO A 15 16.64 3.14 15.13
CA PRO A 15 15.38 2.43 15.15
C PRO A 15 15.26 1.59 13.88
N ALA A 16 14.99 0.29 14.04
CA ALA A 16 14.73 -0.60 12.92
C ALA A 16 13.58 -0.02 12.09
N GLN A 17 13.86 0.37 10.85
CA GLN A 17 12.84 0.87 9.94
C GLN A 17 11.81 -0.24 9.70
N ALA A 18 10.53 0.05 9.94
CA ALA A 18 9.46 -0.90 9.67
C ALA A 18 9.49 -1.30 8.18
N PRO A 19 9.25 -2.59 7.86
CA PRO A 19 9.22 -3.03 6.47
C PRO A 19 8.08 -2.32 5.71
N PRO A 20 8.27 -2.03 4.41
CA PRO A 20 7.23 -1.37 3.62
C PRO A 20 6.00 -2.26 3.49
N CYS A 21 4.80 -1.65 3.44
CA CYS A 21 3.53 -2.37 3.31
C CYS A 21 3.47 -3.28 2.08
N LEU A 22 4.13 -2.87 1.00
CA LEU A 22 4.31 -3.64 -0.22
C LEU A 22 5.82 -3.89 -0.42
N PRO A 23 6.32 -5.11 -0.19
CA PRO A 23 7.75 -5.40 -0.19
C PRO A 23 8.41 -5.29 -1.57
N SER A 24 7.63 -5.35 -2.65
CA SER A 24 8.09 -5.39 -4.04
C SER A 24 7.84 -4.09 -4.82
N LEU A 25 7.69 -2.94 -4.14
CA LEU A 25 7.45 -1.68 -4.83
C LEU A 25 8.63 -1.32 -5.77
N PRO A 26 8.37 -1.07 -7.06
CA PRO A 26 9.43 -0.77 -8.02
C PRO A 26 10.07 0.61 -7.80
N ASN A 27 9.41 1.50 -7.06
CA ASN A 27 9.91 2.82 -6.76
C ASN A 27 9.55 3.26 -5.34
N ALA A 28 10.54 3.69 -4.56
CA ALA A 28 10.37 4.20 -3.19
C ALA A 28 9.51 5.48 -3.11
N THR A 29 9.21 6.11 -4.26
CA THR A 29 8.34 7.27 -4.39
C THR A 29 6.84 6.93 -4.43
N LEU A 30 6.46 5.65 -4.52
CA LEU A 30 5.05 5.19 -4.49
C LEU A 30 4.45 5.25 -3.07
N LYS A 31 4.58 6.41 -2.42
CA LYS A 31 4.00 6.70 -1.11
C LYS A 31 2.67 7.43 -1.20
N GLN A 32 2.20 7.76 -2.40
CA GLN A 32 0.93 8.46 -2.54
C GLN A 32 -0.20 7.50 -2.24
N SER A 33 -0.98 7.85 -1.24
CA SER A 33 -2.21 7.13 -0.95
C SER A 33 -3.36 7.58 -1.85
N ALA A 34 -4.38 6.73 -1.95
CA ALA A 34 -5.66 7.10 -2.53
C ALA A 34 -6.39 8.15 -1.68
N TRP A 35 -6.09 8.22 -0.38
CA TRP A 35 -6.69 9.20 0.52
C TRP A 35 -6.49 10.63 0.02
N GLY A 36 -7.56 11.42 -0.01
CA GLY A 36 -7.56 12.81 -0.48
C GLY A 36 -7.64 12.99 -2.00
N LYS A 37 -7.54 11.93 -2.82
CA LYS A 37 -7.75 12.03 -4.27
C LYS A 37 -9.25 12.13 -4.59
N SER A 38 -9.63 13.02 -5.50
CA SER A 38 -11.05 13.28 -5.84
C SER A 38 -11.79 12.00 -6.24
N TRP A 39 -11.22 11.20 -7.14
CA TRP A 39 -11.83 9.95 -7.59
C TRP A 39 -12.07 8.96 -6.45
N TYR A 40 -11.16 8.94 -5.47
CA TYR A 40 -11.28 8.08 -4.29
C TYR A 40 -12.38 8.59 -3.35
N LEU A 41 -12.46 9.90 -3.13
CA LEU A 41 -13.45 10.53 -2.25
C LEU A 41 -14.88 10.40 -2.82
N HIS A 42 -15.05 10.53 -4.14
CA HIS A 42 -16.34 10.40 -4.81
C HIS A 42 -16.68 8.96 -5.21
N ALA A 43 -15.87 7.98 -4.80
CA ALA A 43 -16.06 6.55 -5.09
C ALA A 43 -16.22 6.26 -6.59
N GLU A 44 -15.46 6.98 -7.43
CA GLU A 44 -15.42 6.76 -8.87
C GLU A 44 -14.87 5.37 -9.18
N SER A 45 -15.32 4.81 -10.31
CA SER A 45 -14.80 3.55 -10.80
C SER A 45 -13.40 3.71 -11.40
N ILE A 46 -12.62 2.64 -11.32
CA ILE A 46 -11.26 2.57 -11.83
C ILE A 46 -11.22 1.57 -12.98
N GLU A 47 -10.63 1.96 -14.11
CA GLU A 47 -10.45 1.06 -15.25
C GLU A 47 -8.99 0.57 -15.29
N MET A 48 -8.80 -0.74 -15.15
CA MET A 48 -7.50 -1.38 -15.25
C MET A 48 -7.64 -2.88 -15.47
N PHE A 49 -6.59 -3.55 -15.97
CA PHE A 49 -6.60 -5.00 -16.21
C PHE A 49 -7.82 -5.49 -17.02
N ASP A 50 -8.27 -4.70 -18.01
CA ASP A 50 -9.47 -4.97 -18.81
C ASP A 50 -10.79 -5.09 -18.01
N HIS A 51 -10.82 -4.52 -16.81
CA HIS A 51 -11.98 -4.50 -15.93
C HIS A 51 -12.27 -3.09 -15.39
N THR A 52 -13.54 -2.84 -15.09
CA THR A 52 -13.96 -1.70 -14.29
C THR A 52 -14.09 -2.15 -12.85
N TYR A 53 -13.38 -1.50 -11.94
CA TYR A 53 -13.39 -1.77 -10.51
C TYR A 53 -14.15 -0.68 -9.75
N VAL A 54 -14.87 -1.07 -8.70
CA VAL A 54 -15.60 -0.15 -7.81
C VAL A 54 -15.20 -0.39 -6.35
N LYS A 55 -15.24 0.66 -5.53
CA LYS A 55 -14.92 0.57 -4.11
C LYS A 55 -15.80 -0.49 -3.44
N TYR A 56 -15.17 -1.41 -2.74
CA TYR A 56 -15.83 -2.57 -2.13
C TYR A 56 -15.42 -2.72 -0.66
N GLY A 57 -16.42 -2.87 0.22
CA GLY A 57 -16.19 -3.05 1.65
C GLY A 57 -15.47 -1.90 2.35
N LEU A 58 -15.01 -2.15 3.57
CA LEU A 58 -14.24 -1.20 4.38
C LEU A 58 -12.74 -1.32 4.11
N PRO A 59 -11.96 -0.23 4.33
CA PRO A 59 -10.51 -0.30 4.39
C PRO A 59 -10.02 -1.34 5.40
N ARG A 60 -8.87 -1.95 5.13
CA ARG A 60 -8.26 -2.99 5.96
C ARG A 60 -6.78 -2.70 6.20
N ASN A 61 -6.33 -2.87 7.43
CA ASN A 61 -4.90 -2.92 7.75
C ASN A 61 -4.38 -4.31 7.41
N LEU A 62 -3.46 -4.39 6.47
CA LEU A 62 -2.85 -5.64 6.02
C LEU A 62 -1.37 -5.66 6.40
N ARG A 63 -0.85 -6.85 6.64
CA ARG A 63 0.55 -7.02 7.03
C ARG A 63 1.44 -6.93 5.78
N PRO A 64 2.68 -6.45 5.92
CA PRO A 64 3.68 -6.56 4.87
C PRO A 64 3.81 -8.00 4.36
N GLY A 65 3.59 -8.20 3.05
CA GLY A 65 3.65 -9.51 2.40
C GLY A 65 2.31 -10.23 2.23
N ASP A 66 1.21 -9.70 2.78
CA ASP A 66 -0.15 -10.20 2.48
C ASP A 66 -0.55 -9.90 1.03
N LEU A 67 -0.05 -8.77 0.51
CA LEU A 67 -0.32 -8.31 -0.85
C LEU A 67 0.98 -8.18 -1.65
N ASP A 68 0.87 -8.43 -2.95
CA ASP A 68 1.92 -8.16 -3.93
C ASP A 68 1.58 -6.93 -4.76
N TYR A 69 2.58 -6.08 -5.01
CA TYR A 69 2.43 -4.98 -5.95
C TYR A 69 2.08 -5.51 -7.34
N ALA A 70 1.10 -4.89 -8.00
CA ALA A 70 0.65 -5.28 -9.32
C ALA A 70 0.78 -4.15 -10.34
N ALA A 71 0.35 -2.94 -9.99
CA ALA A 71 0.34 -1.80 -10.89
C ALA A 71 0.26 -0.47 -10.12
N GLU A 72 0.23 0.63 -10.86
CA GLU A 72 -0.01 1.96 -10.34
C GLU A 72 -1.26 2.55 -11.00
N TYR A 73 -2.12 3.20 -10.23
CA TYR A 73 -3.26 3.96 -10.73
C TYR A 73 -3.18 5.41 -10.23
N MET A 74 -2.94 6.35 -11.15
CA MET A 74 -2.84 7.79 -10.86
C MET A 74 -1.91 8.12 -9.67
N GLY A 75 -0.73 7.51 -9.60
CA GLY A 75 0.22 7.69 -8.50
C GLY A 75 0.06 6.74 -7.32
N VAL A 76 -1.03 5.97 -7.24
CA VAL A 76 -1.33 5.07 -6.10
C VAL A 76 -0.93 3.65 -6.43
N ALA A 77 -0.21 3.00 -5.51
CA ALA A 77 0.10 1.58 -5.63
C ALA A 77 -1.19 0.74 -5.56
N VAL A 78 -1.35 -0.11 -6.58
CA VAL A 78 -2.40 -1.13 -6.67
C VAL A 78 -1.75 -2.47 -6.41
N ALA A 79 -2.33 -3.21 -5.47
CA ALA A 79 -1.82 -4.49 -5.05
C ALA A 79 -2.90 -5.58 -5.18
N LEU A 80 -2.45 -6.83 -5.25
CA LEU A 80 -3.27 -8.01 -5.34
C LEU A 80 -3.00 -8.90 -4.13
N ASP A 81 -4.00 -9.65 -3.69
CA ASP A 81 -3.79 -10.72 -2.71
C ASP A 81 -2.86 -11.77 -3.33
N ARG A 82 -1.80 -12.11 -2.60
CA ARG A 82 -0.77 -13.04 -3.06
C ARG A 82 -1.29 -14.46 -3.31
N GLN A 83 -2.42 -14.83 -2.69
CA GLN A 83 -3.09 -16.12 -2.89
C GLN A 83 -4.25 -16.05 -3.88
N ALA A 84 -4.57 -14.88 -4.44
CA ALA A 84 -5.68 -14.77 -5.37
C ALA A 84 -5.33 -15.44 -6.72
N VAL A 85 -6.18 -16.37 -7.14
CA VAL A 85 -6.09 -17.03 -8.46
C VAL A 85 -6.62 -16.11 -9.58
N ASN A 86 -7.45 -15.13 -9.22
CA ASN A 86 -8.19 -14.25 -10.10
C ASN A 86 -8.15 -12.81 -9.56
N ARG A 87 -8.11 -11.83 -10.46
CA ARG A 87 -7.94 -10.40 -10.13
C ARG A 87 -9.26 -9.71 -9.83
N ASP A 88 -10.17 -10.42 -9.16
CA ASP A 88 -11.52 -9.93 -8.91
C ASP A 88 -11.53 -8.78 -7.89
N VAL A 89 -10.54 -8.75 -7.00
CA VAL A 89 -10.34 -7.70 -6.01
C VAL A 89 -8.92 -7.16 -6.11
N ILE A 90 -8.83 -5.84 -6.20
CA ILE A 90 -7.58 -5.08 -6.09
C ILE A 90 -7.59 -4.27 -4.79
N TYR A 91 -6.41 -3.91 -4.32
CA TYR A 91 -6.22 -3.15 -3.09
C TYR A 91 -5.44 -1.88 -3.38
N LEU A 92 -6.02 -0.73 -3.05
CA LEU A 92 -5.38 0.58 -3.17
C LEU A 92 -4.86 1.02 -1.82
N LEU A 93 -3.58 1.42 -1.75
CA LEU A 93 -2.99 1.94 -0.51
C LEU A 93 -3.69 3.25 -0.09
N THR A 94 -4.30 3.30 1.09
CA THR A 94 -4.97 4.48 1.65
C THR A 94 -4.16 5.13 2.77
N ASN A 95 -3.36 4.35 3.49
CA ASN A 95 -2.43 4.87 4.49
C ASN A 95 -1.15 4.02 4.54
N ALA A 96 -0.02 4.62 4.15
CA ALA A 96 1.29 3.97 4.13
C ALA A 96 1.90 3.75 5.52
N GLU A 97 1.50 4.53 6.54
CA GLU A 97 2.02 4.41 7.90
C GLU A 97 1.40 3.23 8.63
N THR A 98 0.12 2.93 8.33
CA THR A 98 -0.64 1.85 8.98
C THR A 98 -0.89 0.66 8.07
N CYS A 99 -0.33 0.66 6.86
CA CYS A 99 -0.60 -0.33 5.80
C CYS A 99 -2.10 -0.56 5.61
N GLU A 100 -2.86 0.53 5.57
CA GLU A 100 -4.29 0.48 5.27
C GLU A 100 -4.50 0.47 3.76
N PHE A 101 -5.37 -0.43 3.31
CA PHE A 101 -5.76 -0.56 1.92
C PHE A 101 -7.28 -0.58 1.78
N GLN A 102 -7.79 0.12 0.77
CA GLN A 102 -9.19 0.01 0.36
C GLN A 102 -9.34 -1.07 -0.72
N PRO A 103 -10.19 -2.09 -0.51
CA PRO A 103 -10.54 -3.03 -1.56
C PRO A 103 -11.42 -2.38 -2.63
N PHE A 104 -11.19 -2.80 -3.87
CA PHE A 104 -12.03 -2.51 -5.04
C PHE A 104 -12.31 -3.82 -5.76
N GLN A 105 -13.55 -4.08 -6.11
CA GLN A 105 -13.97 -5.30 -6.79
C GLN A 105 -14.35 -5.01 -8.23
N ILE A 106 -14.16 -5.97 -9.14
CA ILE A 106 -14.75 -5.90 -10.48
C ILE A 106 -16.22 -5.56 -10.34
N LYS A 107 -16.66 -4.52 -11.04
CA LYS A 107 -18.06 -4.17 -11.19
C LYS A 107 -18.72 -5.33 -11.91
N SER A 108 -19.43 -6.18 -11.16
CA SER A 108 -20.26 -7.23 -11.72
C SER A 108 -21.10 -6.62 -12.83
N ALA A 109 -21.11 -7.23 -14.02
CA ALA A 109 -22.18 -6.96 -14.96
C ALA A 109 -23.45 -7.40 -14.23
N ASP A 110 -24.24 -6.44 -13.75
CA ASP A 110 -25.55 -6.71 -13.19
C ASP A 110 -26.31 -7.53 -14.27
N PRO A 111 -26.69 -8.79 -14.01
CA PRO A 111 -27.53 -9.52 -14.94
C PRO A 111 -28.94 -8.94 -14.75
N GLY A 112 -29.17 -7.77 -15.36
CA GLY A 112 -30.49 -7.15 -15.40
C GLY A 112 -31.54 -8.10 -15.98
#